data_AF-A0A1F2Y165-F1
#
_entry.id   AF-A0A1F2Y165-F1
#
_cell.length_a   1.000
_cell.length_b   1.000
_cell.length_c   1.000
_cell.angle_alpha   90.00
_cell.angle_beta   90.00
_cell.angle_gamma   90.00
#
_symmetry.space_group_name_H-M   'P 1'
#
loop_
_entity.id
_entity.type
_entity.pdbx_description
1 polymer ?
#
loop_
_entity_poly.entity_id
_entity_poly.type
_entity_poly.pdbx_seq_one_letter_code
_entity_poly.pdbx_strand_id
1 'polypeptide(L)'
;MANFRSTYAPLGSPQEAFDVCVARLTQQVSNDYKNAAKACRAERALDPVAFKNKYGMNENKANAFGKCVSMMARDLSEAQQDATLDAAAACKSERQQMGMPAFKAKYGTNANKSNAFGKCIQKSKKPAQQT
;
A
#
# COMPACT_ATOMS: atom_id res chain seq x y z
N MET A 1 19.66 -11.49 -9.53
CA MET A 1 18.47 -10.61 -9.38
C MET A 1 17.24 -11.45 -9.72
N ALA A 2 16.19 -11.46 -8.89
CA ALA A 2 14.96 -12.16 -9.26
C ALA A 2 14.26 -11.36 -10.37
N ASN A 3 13.88 -12.00 -11.47
CA ASN A 3 13.14 -11.34 -12.54
C ASN A 3 11.67 -11.10 -12.10
N PHE A 4 11.02 -10.10 -12.70
CA PHE A 4 9.64 -9.72 -12.41
C PHE A 4 8.69 -10.93 -12.40
N ARG A 5 8.84 -11.80 -13.41
CA ARG A 5 8.09 -13.04 -13.56
C ARG A 5 8.23 -13.98 -12.36
N SER A 6 9.45 -14.22 -11.87
CA SER A 6 9.71 -15.05 -10.68
C SER A 6 9.03 -14.53 -9.41
N THR A 7 8.70 -13.24 -9.35
CA THR A 7 8.08 -12.61 -8.19
C THR A 7 6.55 -12.64 -8.21
N TYR A 8 5.95 -12.47 -9.39
CA TYR A 8 4.49 -12.37 -9.52
C TYR A 8 3.84 -13.63 -10.08
N ALA A 9 4.54 -14.38 -10.94
CA ALA A 9 4.08 -15.67 -11.47
C ALA A 9 5.29 -16.60 -11.73
N PRO A 10 5.87 -17.23 -10.68
CA PRO A 10 7.11 -18.02 -10.81
C PRO A 10 7.00 -19.22 -11.75
N LEU A 11 5.79 -19.74 -11.95
CA LEU A 11 5.50 -20.81 -12.91
C LEU A 11 4.66 -20.33 -14.11
N GLY A 12 4.23 -19.06 -14.12
CA GLY A 12 3.37 -18.51 -15.16
C GLY A 12 4.14 -17.81 -16.27
N SER A 13 3.42 -17.24 -17.23
CA SER A 13 3.87 -16.39 -18.33
C SER A 13 4.16 -14.95 -17.86
N PRO A 14 4.84 -14.12 -18.69
CA PRO A 14 4.97 -12.69 -18.41
C PRO A 14 3.63 -11.97 -18.26
N GLN A 15 2.60 -12.38 -19.00
CA GLN A 15 1.26 -11.79 -18.93
C GLN A 15 0.58 -12.10 -17.59
N GLU A 16 0.62 -13.35 -17.13
CA GLU A 16 0.10 -13.71 -15.81
C GLU A 16 0.83 -12.97 -14.67
N ALA A 17 2.14 -12.74 -14.81
CA ALA A 17 2.89 -11.93 -13.85
C ALA A 17 2.40 -10.47 -13.81
N PHE A 18 2.09 -9.90 -14.97
CA PHE A 18 1.52 -8.56 -15.06
C PHE A 18 0.11 -8.51 -14.47
N ASP A 19 -0.74 -9.48 -14.78
CA ASP A 19 -2.11 -9.53 -14.28
C ASP A 19 -2.14 -9.63 -12.75
N VAL A 20 -1.27 -10.46 -12.14
CA VAL A 20 -1.15 -10.54 -10.68
C VAL A 20 -0.65 -9.22 -10.08
N CYS A 21 0.28 -8.53 -10.76
CA CYS A 21 0.76 -7.22 -10.33
C CYS A 21 -0.38 -6.18 -10.32
N VAL A 22 -1.12 -6.08 -11.43
CA VAL A 22 -2.26 -5.17 -11.57
C VAL A 22 -3.36 -5.53 -10.58
N ALA A 23 -3.67 -6.81 -10.38
CA ALA A 23 -4.65 -7.25 -9.40
C ALA A 23 -4.30 -6.80 -7.98
N ARG A 24 -3.02 -6.90 -7.58
CA ARG A 24 -2.55 -6.41 -6.28
C ARG A 24 -2.66 -4.89 -6.16
N LEU A 25 -2.30 -4.15 -7.21
CA LEU A 25 -2.44 -2.70 -7.23
C LEU A 25 -3.91 -2.27 -7.11
N THR A 26 -4.79 -2.89 -7.89
CA THR A 26 -6.24 -2.64 -7.83
C THR A 26 -6.81 -2.96 -6.46
N GLN A 27 -6.37 -4.05 -5.83
CA GLN A 27 -6.78 -4.39 -4.47
C GLN A 27 -6.34 -3.33 -3.46
N GLN A 28 -5.09 -2.85 -3.55
CA GLN A 28 -4.58 -1.79 -2.69
C GLN A 28 -5.41 -0.50 -2.85
N VAL A 29 -5.57 -0.02 -4.08
CA VAL A 29 -6.36 1.17 -4.37
C VAL A 29 -7.80 1.01 -3.87
N SER A 30 -8.43 -0.15 -4.08
CA SER A 30 -9.78 -0.42 -3.56
C SER A 30 -9.85 -0.29 -2.03
N ASN A 31 -8.84 -0.75 -1.31
CA ASN A 31 -8.78 -0.61 0.14
C ASN A 31 -8.59 0.85 0.57
N ASP A 32 -7.75 1.61 -0.13
CA ASP A 32 -7.53 3.03 0.13
C ASP A 32 -8.83 3.83 -0.05
N TYR A 33 -9.59 3.56 -1.12
CA TYR A 33 -10.91 4.16 -1.33
C TYR A 33 -11.92 3.80 -0.24
N LYS A 34 -11.93 2.55 0.25
CA LYS A 34 -12.81 2.12 1.35
C LYS A 34 -12.46 2.83 2.66
N ASN A 35 -11.17 2.92 2.98
CA ASN A 35 -10.68 3.58 4.18
C ASN A 35 -10.96 5.09 4.13
N ALA A 36 -10.67 5.72 2.99
CA ALA A 36 -10.99 7.12 2.72
C ALA A 36 -12.50 7.38 2.87
N ALA A 37 -13.36 6.53 2.29
CA ALA A 37 -14.80 6.65 2.43
C ALA A 37 -15.26 6.54 3.88
N LYS A 38 -14.66 5.65 4.69
CA LYS A 38 -14.95 5.55 6.12
C LYS A 38 -14.57 6.84 6.86
N ALA A 39 -13.36 7.36 6.63
CA ALA A 39 -12.89 8.61 7.24
C ALA A 39 -13.78 9.80 6.84
N CYS A 40 -14.08 9.96 5.56
CA CYS A 40 -14.95 11.02 5.05
C CYS A 40 -16.39 10.91 5.58
N ARG A 41 -16.91 9.70 5.82
CA ARG A 41 -18.22 9.51 6.46
C ARG A 41 -18.20 9.99 7.90
N ALA A 42 -17.13 9.67 8.65
CA ALA A 42 -16.96 10.12 10.02
C ALA A 42 -16.85 11.65 10.10
N GLU A 43 -16.00 12.26 9.27
CA GLU A 43 -15.83 13.72 9.23
C GLU A 43 -17.13 14.44 8.85
N ARG A 44 -17.86 13.94 7.84
CA ARG A 44 -19.16 14.51 7.46
C ARG A 44 -20.21 14.39 8.56
N ALA A 45 -20.17 13.34 9.38
CA ALA A 45 -21.12 13.14 10.46
C ALA A 45 -20.90 14.12 11.63
N LEU A 46 -19.67 14.62 11.81
CA LEU A 46 -19.34 15.62 12.84
C LEU A 46 -19.95 16.99 12.50
N ASP A 47 -19.75 17.46 11.26
CA ASP A 47 -20.33 18.72 10.80
C ASP A 47 -20.61 18.68 9.28
N PRO A 48 -21.87 18.43 8.88
CA PRO A 48 -22.24 18.37 7.46
C PRO A 48 -22.06 19.69 6.72
N VAL A 49 -22.19 20.83 7.39
CA VAL A 49 -22.10 22.16 6.77
C VAL A 49 -20.64 22.52 6.54
N ALA A 50 -19.80 22.39 7.58
CA ALA A 50 -18.36 22.58 7.44
C ALA A 50 -17.76 21.59 6.43
N PHE A 51 -18.20 20.33 6.42
CA PHE A 51 -17.77 19.34 5.43
C PHE A 51 -18.07 19.76 3.99
N LYS A 52 -19.30 20.24 3.72
CA LYS A 52 -19.67 20.77 2.40
C LYS A 52 -18.82 21.98 2.03
N ASN A 53 -18.56 22.88 2.98
CA ASN A 53 -17.72 24.06 2.75
C ASN A 53 -16.25 23.70 2.47
N LYS A 54 -15.73 22.67 3.14
CA LYS A 54 -14.35 22.21 3.00
C LYS A 54 -14.09 21.50 1.67
N TYR A 55 -15.00 20.62 1.24
CA TYR A 55 -14.78 19.75 0.08
C TYR A 55 -15.64 20.05 -1.15
N GLY A 56 -16.76 20.75 -0.98
CA GLY A 56 -17.68 21.08 -2.06
C GLY A 56 -17.14 22.21 -2.92
N MET A 57 -16.96 21.94 -4.21
CA MET A 57 -16.40 22.92 -5.17
C MET A 57 -17.40 23.40 -6.21
N ASN A 58 -18.50 22.67 -6.42
CA ASN A 58 -19.54 23.08 -7.37
C ASN A 58 -20.62 23.93 -6.69
N GLU A 59 -21.48 24.57 -7.49
CA GLU A 59 -22.49 25.54 -7.01
C GLU A 59 -23.39 25.00 -5.88
N ASN A 60 -23.77 23.72 -5.96
CA ASN A 60 -24.61 23.07 -4.95
C ASN A 60 -23.84 22.25 -3.89
N LYS A 61 -22.49 22.28 -3.94
CA LYS A 61 -21.57 21.53 -3.06
C LYS A 61 -21.85 20.02 -2.98
N ALA A 62 -22.56 19.45 -3.94
CA ALA A 62 -22.95 18.04 -3.93
C ALA A 62 -21.76 17.09 -4.19
N ASN A 63 -20.66 17.60 -4.77
CA ASN A 63 -19.45 16.81 -5.04
C ASN A 63 -18.52 16.65 -3.83
N ALA A 64 -18.87 17.23 -2.66
CA ALA A 64 -18.02 17.26 -1.47
C ALA A 64 -17.54 15.87 -1.03
N PHE A 65 -18.45 14.88 -0.99
CA PHE A 65 -18.07 13.55 -0.54
C PHE A 65 -17.10 12.85 -1.51
N GLY A 66 -17.37 12.91 -2.81
CA GLY A 66 -16.48 12.34 -3.82
C GLY A 66 -15.10 12.99 -3.82
N LYS A 67 -15.03 14.32 -3.62
CA LYS A 67 -13.77 15.07 -3.49
C LYS A 67 -12.98 14.66 -2.25
N CYS A 68 -13.63 14.56 -1.09
CA CYS A 68 -13.01 14.06 0.13
C CYS A 68 -12.40 12.68 -0.08
N VAL A 69 -13.18 11.73 -0.62
CA VAL A 69 -12.72 10.36 -0.80
C VAL A 69 -11.56 10.29 -1.79
N SER A 70 -11.62 11.01 -2.90
CA SER A 70 -10.55 11.02 -3.90
C SER A 70 -9.25 11.62 -3.35
N MET A 71 -9.34 12.71 -2.57
CA MET A 71 -8.17 13.34 -1.95
C MET A 71 -7.55 12.41 -0.90
N MET A 72 -8.36 11.93 0.05
CA MET A 72 -7.89 11.05 1.11
C MET A 72 -7.35 9.72 0.58
N ALA A 73 -7.96 9.14 -0.47
CA ALA A 73 -7.44 7.92 -1.10
C ALA A 73 -6.07 8.14 -1.77
N ARG A 74 -5.82 9.33 -2.33
CA ARG A 74 -4.49 9.70 -2.85
C ARG A 74 -3.48 9.80 -1.72
N ASP A 75 -3.82 10.52 -0.65
CA ASP A 75 -2.94 10.68 0.52
C ASP A 75 -2.59 9.31 1.13
N LEU A 76 -3.57 8.42 1.25
CA LEU A 76 -3.35 7.04 1.71
C LEU A 76 -2.44 6.25 0.78
N SER A 77 -2.66 6.34 -0.54
CA SER A 77 -1.81 5.66 -1.53
C SER A 77 -0.37 6.18 -1.49
N GLU A 78 -0.17 7.49 -1.37
CA GLU A 78 1.15 8.13 -1.27
C GLU A 78 1.86 7.68 0.01
N ALA A 79 1.19 7.75 1.17
CA ALA A 79 1.73 7.27 2.43
C ALA A 79 2.10 5.77 2.38
N GLN A 80 1.30 4.94 1.72
CA GLN A 80 1.56 3.51 1.53
C GLN A 80 2.79 3.26 0.63
N GLN A 81 3.02 4.11 -0.38
CA GLN A 81 4.20 4.04 -1.26
C GLN A 81 5.45 4.41 -0.46
N ASP A 82 5.43 5.52 0.26
CA ASP A 82 6.56 5.98 1.09
C ASP A 82 6.93 4.94 2.16
N ALA A 83 5.93 4.42 2.88
CA ALA A 83 6.15 3.35 3.86
C ALA A 83 6.75 2.08 3.23
N THR A 84 6.45 1.80 1.95
CA THR A 84 7.04 0.67 1.23
C THR A 84 8.50 0.94 0.86
N LEU A 85 8.82 2.17 0.44
CA LEU A 85 10.19 2.59 0.10
C LEU A 85 11.09 2.59 1.34
N ASP A 86 10.61 3.16 2.44
CA ASP A 86 11.33 3.20 3.71
C ASP A 86 11.58 1.81 4.25
N ALA A 87 10.56 0.94 4.22
CA ALA A 87 10.70 -0.46 4.60
C ALA A 87 11.75 -1.17 3.73
N ALA A 88 11.77 -0.92 2.42
CA ALA A 88 12.75 -1.50 1.52
C ALA A 88 14.18 -1.00 1.81
N ALA A 89 14.36 0.28 2.11
CA ALA A 89 15.65 0.86 2.49
C ALA A 89 16.15 0.26 3.81
N ALA A 90 15.30 0.17 4.83
CA ALA A 90 15.62 -0.47 6.11
C ALA A 90 16.02 -1.94 5.92
N CYS A 91 15.23 -2.71 5.16
CA CYS A 91 15.52 -4.11 4.86
C CYS A 91 16.82 -4.29 4.06
N LYS A 92 17.16 -3.33 3.18
CA LYS A 92 18.44 -3.34 2.44
C LYS A 92 19.62 -3.15 3.41
N SER A 93 19.52 -2.17 4.30
CA SER A 93 20.54 -1.89 5.32
C SER A 93 20.73 -3.08 6.27
N GLU A 94 19.64 -3.64 6.78
CA GLU A 94 19.69 -4.82 7.66
C GLU A 94 20.35 -6.02 6.98
N ARG A 95 20.00 -6.28 5.71
CA ARG A 95 20.62 -7.35 4.92
C ARG A 95 22.13 -7.16 4.76
N GLN A 96 22.60 -5.91 4.63
CA GLN A 96 24.03 -5.60 4.54
C GLN A 96 24.74 -5.81 5.88
N GLN A 97 24.12 -5.41 6.99
CA GLN A 97 24.69 -5.52 8.33
C GLN A 97 24.85 -6.97 8.79
N MET A 98 23.83 -7.82 8.59
CA MET A 98 23.85 -9.21 9.08
C MET A 98 24.33 -10.23 8.05
N GLY A 99 24.47 -9.83 6.78
CA GLY A 99 24.81 -10.71 5.68
C GLY A 99 23.65 -11.57 5.17
N MET A 100 23.79 -12.06 3.93
CA MET A 100 22.73 -12.80 3.23
C MET A 100 22.28 -14.10 3.93
N PRO A 101 23.17 -14.97 4.47
CA PRO A 101 22.74 -16.20 5.12
C PRO A 101 21.85 -15.93 6.35
N ALA A 102 22.26 -15.02 7.23
CA ALA A 102 21.52 -14.67 8.43
C ALA A 102 20.20 -13.96 8.08
N PHE A 103 20.21 -13.06 7.08
CA PHE A 103 18.99 -12.39 6.62
C PHE A 103 17.96 -13.38 6.05
N LYS A 104 18.42 -14.34 5.23
CA LYS A 104 17.55 -15.41 4.71
C LYS A 104 16.99 -16.28 5.84
N ALA A 105 17.81 -16.61 6.84
CA ALA A 105 17.35 -17.37 8.00
C ALA A 105 16.29 -16.61 8.81
N LYS A 106 16.42 -15.28 8.93
CA LYS A 106 15.49 -14.43 9.69
C LYS A 106 14.14 -14.22 8.99
N TYR A 107 14.13 -14.00 7.68
CA TYR A 107 12.91 -13.57 6.98
C TYR A 107 12.38 -14.55 5.92
N GLY A 108 13.21 -15.47 5.42
CA GLY A 108 12.84 -16.38 4.35
C GLY A 108 11.96 -17.52 4.86
N THR A 109 10.82 -17.75 4.19
CA THR A 109 9.84 -18.76 4.60
C THR A 109 9.58 -19.85 3.56
N ASN A 110 10.04 -19.68 2.32
CA ASN A 110 9.93 -20.71 1.28
C ASN A 110 11.14 -21.65 1.28
N ALA A 111 11.06 -22.76 0.53
CA ALA A 111 12.06 -23.83 0.52
C ALA A 111 13.51 -23.33 0.30
N ASN A 112 13.70 -22.34 -0.58
CA ASN A 112 15.02 -21.75 -0.88
C ASN A 112 15.28 -20.39 -0.20
N LYS A 113 14.39 -19.97 0.70
CA LYS A 113 14.42 -18.70 1.44
C LYS A 113 14.58 -17.47 0.53
N SER A 114 14.15 -17.55 -0.74
CA SER A 114 14.29 -16.46 -1.72
C SER A 114 13.31 -15.31 -1.49
N ASN A 115 12.21 -15.56 -0.76
CA ASN A 115 11.21 -14.55 -0.45
C ASN A 115 11.56 -13.65 0.75
N ALA A 116 12.74 -13.83 1.35
CA ALA A 116 13.17 -13.15 2.57
C ALA A 116 13.06 -11.62 2.48
N PHE A 117 13.47 -11.02 1.35
CA PHE A 117 13.43 -9.56 1.21
C PHE A 117 12.01 -9.00 1.16
N GLY A 118 11.13 -9.64 0.38
CA GLY A 118 9.71 -9.28 0.35
C GLY A 118 9.02 -9.48 1.70
N LYS A 119 9.41 -10.52 2.45
CA LYS A 119 8.91 -10.77 3.81
C LYS A 119 9.40 -9.75 4.82
N CYS A 120 10.66 -9.31 4.71
CA CYS A 120 11.16 -8.19 5.51
C CYS A 120 10.33 -6.93 5.24
N ILE A 121 10.12 -6.55 3.98
CA ILE A 121 9.32 -5.37 3.64
C ILE A 121 7.90 -5.50 4.22
N GLN A 122 7.24 -6.65 4.04
CA GLN A 122 5.89 -6.88 4.58
C GLN A 122 5.84 -6.72 6.11
N LYS A 123 6.89 -7.13 6.82
CA LYS A 123 6.99 -6.99 8.29
C LYS A 123 7.35 -5.56 8.74
N SER A 124 8.10 -4.85 7.91
CA SER A 124 8.60 -3.50 8.19
C SER A 124 7.61 -2.40 7.81
N LYS A 125 6.62 -2.69 6.95
CA LYS A 125 5.44 -1.83 6.78
C LYS A 125 4.70 -1.78 8.12
N LYS A 126 5.00 -0.77 8.96
CA LYS A 126 4.13 -0.43 10.06
C LYS A 126 2.74 -0.15 9.46
N PRO A 127 1.65 -0.71 9.98
CA PRO A 127 0.34 -0.18 9.64
C PRO A 127 0.39 1.30 10.03
N ALA A 128 0.24 2.20 9.04
CA ALA A 128 -0.19 3.55 9.35
C ALA A 128 -1.47 3.38 10.18
N GLN A 129 -1.42 3.88 11.40
CA GLN A 129 -2.34 3.57 12.47
C GLN A 129 -3.80 3.60 11.99
N GLN A 130 -4.48 2.46 12.14
CA GLN A 130 -5.92 2.47 12.38
C GLN A 130 -6.10 2.94 13.82
N THR A 131 -6.23 4.24 14.00
CA THR A 131 -6.83 4.87 15.18
C THR A 131 -8.14 5.52 14.76
#